data_AF-A0AAV9FHI0-F1
#
_entry.id   AF-A0AAV9FHI0-F1
#
_cell.length_a   1.000
_cell.length_b   1.000
_cell.length_c   1.000
_cell.angle_alpha   90.00
_cell.angle_beta   90.00
_cell.angle_gamma   90.00
#
_symmetry.space_group_name_H-M   'P 1'
#
loop_
_entity.id
_entity.type
_entity.pdbx_description
1 polymer ?
#
loop_
_entity_poly.entity_id
_entity_poly.type
_entity_poly.pdbx_seq_one_letter_code
_entity_poly.pdbx_strand_id
1 'polypeptide(L)'
;MVGMVRFLRQRLPIQDRLMKMKIVKNCFSGREMIETIIQHLDCGRKKAVEIGKELARKHFIHHVFRENDFEDGNHYYRFLEHDPTIPKCYNFRDYTNDDEPRPAYLVGQRLTKIMSAILEAYASNDRRHLDYTCIASSEEFRRYVNLVQYLQRVDVFALSTDEKTAFFLNLYNAMVVHAVIRVGHPAGAIDRKVFFNDFQYVVGGYAYSLSAIKNGILRNNRRQPYSLTKPFSGGDKRLEVAIQNVNPLIHFGICDGTPSSPTIRFFSAKGIEAELRYAAREFFHDGGVEVDLEKRTVHLARIIKWYSIDFGQKKRSSSGS
;
A
#
# COMPACT_ATOMS: atom_id res chain seq x y z
N MET A 1 23.26 -12.28 1.69
CA MET A 1 22.22 -11.90 2.66
C MET A 1 21.21 -13.02 2.91
N VAL A 2 20.55 -13.54 1.88
CA VAL A 2 19.53 -14.61 1.99
C VAL A 2 19.96 -15.80 2.87
N GLY A 3 21.17 -16.31 2.68
CA GLY A 3 21.71 -17.40 3.50
C GLY A 3 21.80 -17.06 4.99
N MET A 4 22.11 -15.80 5.34
CA MET A 4 22.13 -15.33 6.72
C MET A 4 20.73 -15.36 7.34
N VAL A 5 19.71 -14.93 6.62
CA VAL A 5 18.32 -14.93 7.13
C VAL A 5 17.87 -16.34 7.45
N ARG A 6 18.12 -17.29 6.53
CA ARG A 6 17.80 -18.72 6.75
C ARG A 6 18.52 -19.28 7.96
N PHE A 7 19.81 -18.99 8.09
CA PHE A 7 20.61 -19.39 9.24
C PHE A 7 20.04 -18.83 10.55
N LEU A 8 19.74 -17.53 10.58
CA LEU A 8 19.22 -16.87 11.79
C LEU A 8 17.86 -17.43 12.21
N ARG A 9 16.95 -17.74 11.28
CA ARG A 9 15.67 -18.39 11.62
C ARG A 9 15.85 -19.72 12.33
N GLN A 10 16.88 -20.47 11.97
CA GLN A 10 17.17 -21.79 12.55
C GLN A 10 17.91 -21.72 13.89
N ARG A 11 18.69 -20.65 14.11
CA ARG A 11 19.60 -20.55 15.26
C ARG A 11 19.14 -19.60 16.36
N LEU A 12 18.32 -18.61 16.04
CA LEU A 12 17.85 -17.65 17.02
C LEU A 12 16.88 -18.31 18.02
N PRO A 13 16.93 -17.94 19.31
CA PRO A 13 15.96 -18.36 20.30
C PRO A 13 14.65 -17.56 20.15
N ILE A 14 13.88 -17.90 19.12
CA ILE A 14 12.60 -17.26 18.80
C ILE A 14 11.53 -17.79 19.77
N GLN A 15 11.02 -16.91 20.63
CA GLN A 15 10.07 -17.29 21.66
C GLN A 15 9.19 -16.11 22.08
N ASP A 16 8.09 -16.40 22.76
CA ASP A 16 7.23 -15.39 23.36
C ASP A 16 7.91 -14.80 24.61
N ARG A 17 7.89 -13.48 24.76
CA ARG A 17 8.53 -12.77 25.89
C ARG A 17 7.61 -11.75 26.51
N LEU A 18 7.64 -11.61 27.84
CA LEU A 18 6.90 -10.58 28.54
C LEU A 18 7.66 -9.25 28.50
N MET A 19 7.02 -8.18 28.03
CA MET A 19 7.58 -6.83 28.00
C MET A 19 6.51 -5.80 28.36
N LYS A 20 6.77 -4.95 29.37
CA LYS A 20 5.85 -3.89 29.83
C LYS A 20 4.41 -4.41 30.01
N MET A 21 4.24 -5.52 30.74
CA MET A 21 2.95 -6.19 30.99
C MET A 21 2.23 -6.73 29.74
N LYS A 22 2.90 -6.83 28.59
CA LYS A 22 2.35 -7.41 27.35
C LYS A 22 3.20 -8.58 26.88
N ILE A 23 2.57 -9.65 26.41
CA ILE A 23 3.27 -10.77 25.77
C ILE A 23 3.59 -10.36 24.34
N VAL A 24 4.87 -10.36 24.00
CA VAL A 24 5.41 -10.13 22.67
C VAL A 24 5.69 -11.49 22.05
N LYS A 25 4.94 -11.85 21.01
CA LYS A 25 5.08 -13.16 20.38
C LYS A 25 6.27 -13.27 19.44
N ASN A 26 6.81 -14.49 19.32
CA ASN A 26 7.79 -14.93 18.31
C ASN A 26 8.94 -13.93 18.11
N CYS A 27 9.62 -13.56 19.20
CA CYS A 27 10.67 -12.54 19.17
C CYS A 27 12.03 -13.04 19.67
N PHE A 28 13.05 -12.26 19.35
CA PHE A 28 14.43 -12.41 19.81
C PHE A 28 14.99 -11.01 20.11
N SER A 29 16.02 -10.93 20.93
CA SER A 29 16.71 -9.68 21.26
C SER A 29 17.77 -9.32 20.21
N GLY A 30 18.06 -8.03 20.06
CA GLY A 30 19.16 -7.56 19.22
C GLY A 30 20.49 -8.22 19.60
N ARG A 31 20.79 -8.30 20.90
CA ARG A 31 22.00 -8.96 21.43
C ARG A 31 22.12 -10.41 20.99
N GLU A 32 21.08 -11.22 21.17
CA GLU A 32 21.11 -12.64 20.75
C GLU A 32 21.42 -12.78 19.26
N MET A 33 20.86 -11.90 18.44
CA MET A 33 21.14 -11.87 17.00
C MET A 33 22.58 -11.50 16.69
N ILE A 34 23.13 -10.49 17.37
CA ILE A 34 24.52 -10.08 17.18
C ILE A 34 25.48 -11.19 17.57
N GLU A 35 25.30 -11.82 18.74
CA GLU A 35 26.13 -12.95 19.17
C GLU A 35 26.05 -14.11 18.18
N THR A 36 24.85 -14.42 17.68
CA THR A 36 24.64 -15.49 16.69
C THR A 36 25.37 -15.19 15.36
N ILE A 37 25.37 -13.93 14.89
CA ILE A 37 26.09 -13.51 13.68
C ILE A 37 27.61 -13.58 13.88
N ILE A 38 28.10 -13.11 15.03
CA ILE A 38 29.53 -13.13 15.38
C ILE A 38 30.05 -14.57 15.35
N GLN A 39 29.35 -15.50 16.01
CA GLN A 39 29.72 -16.91 16.07
C GLN A 39 29.69 -17.58 14.68
N HIS A 40 28.73 -17.22 13.83
CA HIS A 40 28.60 -17.83 12.51
C HIS A 40 29.65 -17.36 11.50
N LEU A 41 29.99 -16.07 11.52
CA LEU A 41 30.87 -15.45 10.54
C LEU A 41 32.30 -15.22 11.04
N ASP A 42 32.58 -15.56 12.31
CA ASP A 42 33.83 -15.27 13.01
C ASP A 42 34.27 -13.80 12.79
N CYS A 43 33.36 -12.88 13.11
CA CYS A 43 33.55 -11.46 12.80
C CYS A 43 33.35 -10.53 13.99
N GLY A 44 33.95 -9.35 13.93
CA GLY A 44 33.81 -8.35 15.00
C GLY A 44 32.39 -7.81 15.15
N ARG A 45 32.02 -7.42 16.38
CA ARG A 45 30.68 -6.92 16.74
C ARG A 45 30.19 -5.77 15.85
N LYS A 46 31.08 -4.84 15.45
CA LYS A 46 30.74 -3.74 14.53
C LYS A 46 30.17 -4.25 13.20
N LYS A 47 30.80 -5.27 12.60
CA LYS A 47 30.34 -5.87 11.34
C LYS A 47 29.01 -6.60 11.51
N ALA A 48 28.84 -7.32 12.63
CA ALA A 48 27.58 -7.99 12.94
C ALA A 48 26.41 -7.00 13.09
N VAL A 49 26.65 -5.85 13.73
CA VAL A 49 25.65 -4.77 13.84
C VAL A 49 25.24 -4.22 12.48
N GLU A 50 26.19 -3.98 11.58
CA GLU A 50 25.88 -3.50 10.23
C GLU A 50 25.06 -4.53 9.43
N ILE A 51 25.34 -5.83 9.58
CA ILE A 51 24.52 -6.90 8.99
C ILE A 51 23.09 -6.85 9.56
N GLY A 52 22.93 -6.70 10.88
CA GLY A 52 21.62 -6.59 11.52
C GLY A 52 20.81 -5.40 11.03
N LYS A 53 21.45 -4.23 10.91
CA LYS A 53 20.84 -3.04 10.31
C LYS A 53 20.44 -3.26 8.85
N GLU A 54 21.29 -3.92 8.06
CA GLU A 54 20.99 -4.19 6.66
C GLU A 54 19.77 -5.11 6.50
N LEU A 55 19.65 -6.13 7.36
CA LEU A 55 18.48 -7.01 7.43
C LEU A 55 17.19 -6.28 7.80
N ALA A 56 17.27 -5.35 8.75
CA ALA A 56 16.14 -4.50 9.14
C ALA A 56 15.73 -3.54 8.01
N ARG A 57 16.71 -2.87 7.37
CA ARG A 57 16.47 -1.96 6.24
C ARG A 57 15.83 -2.67 5.04
N LYS A 58 16.17 -3.94 4.84
CA LYS A 58 15.58 -4.80 3.79
C LYS A 58 14.31 -5.53 4.23
N HIS A 59 13.73 -5.14 5.36
CA HIS A 59 12.45 -5.64 5.86
C HIS A 59 12.41 -7.15 6.13
N PHE A 60 13.55 -7.79 6.41
CA PHE A 60 13.56 -9.18 6.89
C PHE A 60 13.16 -9.28 8.36
N ILE A 61 13.55 -8.28 9.14
CA ILE A 61 13.24 -8.16 10.56
C ILE A 61 12.74 -6.76 10.86
N HIS A 62 12.04 -6.61 11.97
CA HIS A 62 11.66 -5.30 12.48
C HIS A 62 11.53 -5.32 14.00
N HIS A 63 11.65 -4.13 14.61
CA HIS A 63 11.36 -3.97 16.03
C HIS A 63 9.89 -4.34 16.30
N VAL A 64 9.61 -5.01 17.41
CA VAL A 64 8.29 -5.60 17.70
C VAL A 64 7.15 -4.56 17.80
N PHE A 65 7.49 -3.29 18.04
CA PHE A 65 6.56 -2.14 18.02
C PHE A 65 6.76 -1.20 16.81
N ARG A 66 7.73 -1.46 15.94
CA ARG A 66 8.08 -0.64 14.76
C ARG A 66 8.53 0.81 15.07
N GLU A 67 8.82 1.09 16.33
CA GLU A 67 9.26 2.41 16.82
C GLU A 67 10.75 2.69 16.62
N ASN A 68 11.60 1.67 16.61
CA ASN A 68 13.06 1.82 16.62
C ASN A 68 13.71 1.17 15.41
N ASP A 69 14.86 1.72 15.03
CA ASP A 69 15.80 1.05 14.13
C ASP A 69 16.49 -0.12 14.84
N PHE A 70 17.27 -0.90 14.10
CA PHE A 70 17.97 -2.04 14.68
C PHE A 70 19.18 -1.60 15.51
N GLU A 71 19.24 -2.10 16.73
CA GLU A 71 20.26 -1.82 17.73
C GLU A 71 20.70 -3.09 18.47
N ASP A 72 21.99 -3.15 18.81
CA ASP A 72 22.53 -4.17 19.71
C ASP A 72 22.11 -3.88 21.15
N GLY A 73 21.42 -4.83 21.76
CA GLY A 73 20.90 -4.69 23.12
C GLY A 73 19.66 -5.52 23.38
N ASN A 74 18.90 -5.10 24.39
CA ASN A 74 17.73 -5.83 24.90
C ASN A 74 16.42 -5.43 24.22
N HIS A 75 16.48 -4.72 23.09
CA HIS A 75 15.32 -4.47 22.25
C HIS A 75 14.89 -5.76 21.54
N TYR A 76 13.58 -5.97 21.44
CA TYR A 76 13.03 -7.15 20.79
C TYR A 76 12.69 -6.88 19.33
N TYR A 77 13.04 -7.86 18.50
CA TYR A 77 12.78 -7.88 17.07
C TYR A 77 12.08 -9.19 16.71
N ARG A 78 11.47 -9.20 15.53
CA ARG A 78 10.89 -10.40 14.94
C ARG A 78 11.15 -10.42 13.44
N PHE A 79 11.10 -11.61 12.86
CA PHE A 79 11.01 -11.75 11.40
C PHE A 79 9.66 -11.22 10.91
N LEU A 80 9.61 -10.75 9.66
CA LEU A 80 8.41 -10.15 9.08
C LEU A 80 7.20 -11.10 9.17
N GLU A 81 7.38 -12.36 8.82
CA GLU A 81 6.37 -13.42 8.87
C GLU A 81 5.86 -13.73 10.29
N HIS A 82 6.63 -13.37 11.32
CA HIS A 82 6.24 -13.60 12.72
C HIS A 82 5.40 -12.45 13.29
N ASP A 83 5.20 -11.37 12.54
CA ASP A 83 4.28 -10.31 12.93
C ASP A 83 2.82 -10.81 12.79
N PRO A 84 1.99 -10.73 13.84
CA PRO A 84 0.61 -11.24 13.81
C PRO A 84 -0.31 -10.63 12.74
N THR A 85 0.07 -9.50 12.14
CA THR A 85 -0.68 -8.83 11.08
C THR A 85 -0.34 -9.35 9.68
N ILE A 86 0.87 -9.88 9.49
CA ILE A 86 1.43 -10.19 8.18
C ILE A 86 0.79 -11.44 7.55
N PRO A 87 0.61 -12.57 8.26
CA PRO A 87 -0.07 -13.75 7.70
C PRO A 87 -1.52 -13.50 7.27
N LYS A 88 -2.15 -12.41 7.70
CA LYS A 88 -3.53 -12.06 7.32
C LYS A 88 -3.61 -11.29 5.99
N CYS A 89 -2.47 -10.87 5.44
CA CYS A 89 -2.43 -10.07 4.21
C CYS A 89 -2.55 -10.96 2.96
N TYR A 90 -3.30 -10.47 1.96
CA TYR A 90 -3.66 -11.23 0.76
C TYR A 90 -2.51 -11.45 -0.23
N ASN A 91 -1.38 -10.78 -0.04
CA ASN A 91 -0.15 -11.00 -0.80
C ASN A 91 0.90 -11.79 -0.01
N PHE A 92 0.53 -12.42 1.10
CA PHE A 92 1.36 -13.35 1.87
C PHE A 92 0.81 -14.78 1.71
N ARG A 93 1.67 -15.76 1.39
CA ARG A 93 1.26 -17.13 1.02
C ARG A 93 1.79 -18.22 1.96
N ASP A 94 1.88 -17.92 3.26
CA ASP A 94 2.35 -18.86 4.30
C ASP A 94 3.78 -19.41 4.11
N TYR A 95 4.53 -18.92 3.12
CA TYR A 95 5.95 -19.25 2.94
C TYR A 95 6.83 -18.02 3.11
N THR A 96 8.00 -18.23 3.70
CA THR A 96 9.02 -17.20 3.84
C THR A 96 9.63 -16.90 2.48
N ASN A 97 9.31 -15.74 1.93
CA ASN A 97 10.02 -15.25 0.75
C ASN A 97 11.47 -14.95 1.20
N ASP A 98 12.44 -15.65 0.61
CA ASP A 98 13.85 -15.51 0.94
C ASP A 98 14.63 -14.78 -0.14
N ASP A 99 13.97 -14.22 -1.15
CA ASP A 99 14.64 -13.52 -2.22
C ASP A 99 15.18 -12.16 -1.76
N GLU A 100 16.25 -11.72 -2.42
CA GLU A 100 16.75 -10.36 -2.27
C GLU A 100 15.63 -9.36 -2.64
N PRO A 101 15.38 -8.32 -1.81
CA PRO A 101 14.37 -7.33 -2.12
C PRO A 101 14.57 -6.67 -3.49
N ARG A 102 13.47 -6.58 -4.24
CA ARG A 102 13.48 -5.90 -5.55
C ARG A 102 13.23 -4.39 -5.36
N PRO A 103 13.77 -3.53 -6.24
CA PRO A 103 13.43 -2.11 -6.22
C PRO A 103 11.93 -1.88 -6.41
N ALA A 104 11.34 -0.96 -5.64
CA ALA A 104 9.89 -0.70 -5.68
C ALA A 104 9.42 -0.26 -7.07
N TYR A 105 10.18 0.59 -7.77
CA TYR A 105 9.84 1.06 -9.11
C TYR A 105 9.70 -0.10 -10.10
N LEU A 106 10.57 -1.11 -10.01
CA LEU A 106 10.58 -2.26 -10.93
C LEU A 106 9.37 -3.16 -10.69
N VAL A 107 9.03 -3.41 -9.43
CA VAL A 107 7.83 -4.17 -9.08
C VAL A 107 6.57 -3.41 -9.50
N GLY A 108 6.54 -2.08 -9.26
CA GLY A 108 5.46 -1.20 -9.70
C GLY A 108 5.26 -1.21 -11.22
N GLN A 109 6.32 -1.07 -12.01
CA GLN A 109 6.25 -1.13 -13.48
C GLN A 109 5.71 -2.46 -13.98
N ARG A 110 6.15 -3.59 -13.40
CA ARG A 110 5.63 -4.92 -13.75
C ARG A 110 4.16 -5.06 -13.38
N LEU A 111 3.76 -4.53 -12.23
CA LEU A 111 2.37 -4.55 -11.77
C LEU A 111 1.49 -3.78 -12.75
N THR A 112 1.88 -2.56 -13.10
CA THR A 112 1.21 -1.74 -14.11
C THR A 112 1.09 -2.47 -15.43
N LYS A 113 2.17 -3.09 -15.93
CA LYS A 113 2.13 -3.82 -17.21
C LYS A 113 1.16 -4.99 -17.19
N ILE A 114 1.19 -5.81 -16.15
CA ILE A 114 0.27 -6.97 -16.03
C ILE A 114 -1.17 -6.47 -15.94
N MET A 115 -1.43 -5.46 -15.11
CA MET A 115 -2.78 -4.97 -14.92
C MET A 115 -3.33 -4.24 -16.14
N SER A 116 -2.51 -3.51 -16.90
CA SER A 116 -2.92 -2.93 -18.18
C SER A 116 -3.32 -4.02 -19.18
N ALA A 117 -2.55 -5.11 -19.27
CA ALA A 117 -2.91 -6.25 -20.12
C ALA A 117 -4.23 -6.91 -19.68
N ILE A 118 -4.48 -7.00 -18.36
CA ILE A 118 -5.76 -7.46 -17.82
C ILE A 118 -6.91 -6.52 -18.24
N LEU A 119 -6.73 -5.20 -18.13
CA LEU A 119 -7.76 -4.26 -18.57
C LEU A 119 -8.02 -4.37 -20.08
N GLU A 120 -6.97 -4.48 -20.89
CA GLU A 120 -7.10 -4.61 -22.35
C GLU A 120 -7.85 -5.88 -22.78
N ALA A 121 -7.65 -6.99 -22.06
CA ALA A 121 -8.25 -8.28 -22.41
C ALA A 121 -9.66 -8.47 -21.84
N TYR A 122 -9.97 -7.89 -20.67
CA TYR A 122 -11.17 -8.24 -19.90
C TYR A 122 -12.08 -7.06 -19.54
N ALA A 123 -11.74 -5.83 -19.95
CA ALA A 123 -12.66 -4.70 -19.81
C ALA A 123 -13.64 -4.63 -20.98
N SER A 124 -14.85 -4.16 -20.72
CA SER A 124 -15.81 -3.76 -21.76
C SER A 124 -15.25 -2.63 -22.63
N ASN A 125 -15.84 -2.43 -23.82
CA ASN A 125 -15.40 -1.38 -24.75
C ASN A 125 -15.41 0.03 -24.13
N ASP A 126 -16.36 0.30 -23.23
CA ASP A 126 -16.46 1.54 -22.47
C ASP A 126 -15.55 1.59 -21.22
N ARG A 127 -14.84 0.49 -20.93
CA ARG A 127 -13.97 0.26 -19.77
C ARG A 127 -14.66 0.39 -18.41
N ARG A 128 -16.00 0.36 -18.38
CA ARG A 128 -16.78 0.51 -17.14
C ARG A 128 -17.01 -0.80 -16.42
N HIS A 129 -16.92 -1.91 -17.13
CA HIS A 129 -17.16 -3.24 -16.59
C HIS A 129 -15.93 -4.11 -16.82
N LEU A 130 -15.53 -4.83 -15.77
CA LEU A 130 -14.48 -5.85 -15.84
C LEU A 130 -15.12 -7.22 -15.66
N ASP A 131 -14.77 -8.17 -16.51
CA ASP A 131 -15.15 -9.57 -16.31
C ASP A 131 -14.24 -10.21 -15.25
N TYR A 132 -14.58 -9.95 -13.98
CA TYR A 132 -13.83 -10.48 -12.84
C TYR A 132 -13.76 -12.01 -12.82
N THR A 133 -14.75 -12.70 -13.40
CA THR A 133 -14.79 -14.16 -13.47
C THR A 133 -13.70 -14.67 -14.40
N CYS A 134 -13.62 -14.12 -15.62
CA CYS A 134 -12.58 -14.46 -16.58
C CYS A 134 -11.19 -14.05 -16.05
N ILE A 135 -11.07 -12.85 -15.47
CA ILE A 135 -9.80 -12.37 -14.87
C ILE A 135 -9.31 -13.36 -13.80
N ALA A 136 -10.19 -13.83 -12.91
CA ALA A 136 -9.81 -14.76 -11.84
C ALA A 136 -9.20 -16.07 -12.36
N SER A 137 -9.66 -16.53 -13.53
CA SER A 137 -9.14 -17.74 -14.20
C SER A 137 -7.92 -17.50 -15.11
N SER A 138 -7.56 -16.23 -15.34
CA SER A 138 -6.54 -15.86 -16.33
C SER A 138 -5.10 -16.14 -15.89
N GLU A 139 -4.21 -16.35 -16.88
CA GLU A 139 -2.79 -16.51 -16.62
C GLU A 139 -2.15 -15.19 -16.14
N GLU A 140 -2.64 -14.06 -16.66
CA GLU A 140 -2.22 -12.72 -16.30
C GLU A 140 -2.47 -12.45 -14.81
N PHE A 141 -3.65 -12.82 -14.31
CA PHE A 141 -3.98 -12.66 -12.91
C PHE A 141 -3.13 -13.57 -12.02
N ARG A 142 -2.87 -14.81 -12.44
CA ARG A 142 -1.92 -15.70 -11.73
C ARG A 142 -0.52 -15.08 -11.65
N ARG A 143 -0.03 -14.45 -12.73
CA ARG A 143 1.23 -13.71 -12.75
C ARG A 143 1.19 -12.49 -11.83
N TYR A 144 0.07 -11.76 -11.78
CA TYR A 144 -0.14 -10.65 -10.84
C TYR A 144 -0.05 -11.12 -9.38
N VAL A 145 -0.79 -12.18 -8.99
CA VAL A 145 -0.77 -12.67 -7.60
C VAL A 145 0.61 -13.17 -7.20
N ASN A 146 1.41 -13.71 -8.13
CA ASN A 146 2.80 -14.05 -7.87
C ASN A 146 3.69 -12.80 -7.71
N LEU A 147 3.47 -11.77 -8.52
CA LEU A 147 4.25 -10.52 -8.47
C LEU A 147 4.05 -9.75 -7.16
N VAL A 148 2.82 -9.66 -6.65
CA VAL A 148 2.51 -8.85 -5.45
C VAL A 148 3.20 -9.36 -4.18
N GLN A 149 3.73 -10.59 -4.19
CA GLN A 149 4.54 -11.12 -3.09
C GLN A 149 5.89 -10.41 -2.96
N TYR A 150 6.43 -9.86 -4.05
CA TYR A 150 7.65 -9.07 -3.99
C TYR A 150 7.44 -7.72 -3.30
N LEU A 151 6.21 -7.20 -3.26
CA LEU A 151 5.87 -5.95 -2.56
C LEU A 151 6.22 -6.02 -1.07
N GLN A 152 6.16 -7.20 -0.47
CA GLN A 152 6.38 -7.40 0.97
C GLN A 152 7.67 -6.76 1.48
N ARG A 153 8.72 -6.66 0.66
CA ARG A 153 10.03 -6.12 1.07
C ARG A 153 10.60 -5.03 0.17
N VAL A 154 9.83 -4.46 -0.75
CA VAL A 154 10.34 -3.36 -1.58
C VAL A 154 10.63 -2.13 -0.72
N ASP A 155 11.67 -1.36 -1.08
CA ASP A 155 11.94 -0.07 -0.47
C ASP A 155 11.11 1.03 -1.16
N VAL A 156 10.03 1.45 -0.50
CA VAL A 156 9.15 2.54 -0.97
C VAL A 156 9.62 3.93 -0.53
N PHE A 157 10.59 4.02 0.38
CA PHE A 157 11.10 5.29 0.88
C PHE A 157 12.02 5.96 -0.14
N ALA A 158 12.69 5.15 -0.97
CA ALA A 158 13.56 5.60 -2.06
C ALA A 158 12.82 6.17 -3.28
N LEU A 159 11.48 6.07 -3.35
CA LEU A 159 10.70 6.58 -4.48
C LEU A 159 10.58 8.11 -4.43
N SER A 160 10.77 8.76 -5.58
CA SER A 160 10.42 10.17 -5.77
C SER A 160 8.91 10.41 -5.58
N THR A 161 8.48 11.66 -5.42
CA THR A 161 7.06 12.01 -5.21
C THR A 161 6.15 11.48 -6.32
N ASP A 162 6.56 11.61 -7.58
CA ASP A 162 5.74 11.18 -8.73
C ASP A 162 5.71 9.66 -8.85
N GLU A 163 6.85 8.98 -8.64
CA GLU A 163 6.92 7.52 -8.60
C GLU A 163 6.07 6.95 -7.47
N LYS A 164 6.12 7.58 -6.29
CA LYS A 164 5.33 7.18 -5.13
C LYS A 164 3.84 7.36 -5.38
N THR A 165 3.45 8.48 -5.97
CA THR A 165 2.04 8.76 -6.33
C THR A 165 1.53 7.74 -7.34
N ALA A 166 2.26 7.51 -8.44
CA ALA A 166 1.88 6.51 -9.44
C ALA A 166 1.87 5.09 -8.85
N PHE A 167 2.87 4.73 -8.06
CA PHE A 167 2.97 3.42 -7.41
C PHE A 167 1.77 3.13 -6.52
N PHE A 168 1.39 4.05 -5.63
CA PHE A 168 0.28 3.83 -4.70
C PHE A 168 -1.09 3.94 -5.38
N LEU A 169 -1.27 4.76 -6.42
CA LEU A 169 -2.49 4.76 -7.23
C LEU A 169 -2.67 3.42 -7.95
N ASN A 170 -1.62 2.94 -8.61
CA ASN A 170 -1.64 1.67 -9.34
C ASN A 170 -1.84 0.49 -8.39
N LEU A 171 -1.16 0.51 -7.25
CA LEU A 171 -1.33 -0.51 -6.23
C LEU A 171 -2.76 -0.54 -5.70
N TYR A 172 -3.35 0.63 -5.40
CA TYR A 172 -4.74 0.72 -4.96
C TYR A 172 -5.69 0.10 -5.99
N ASN A 173 -5.62 0.55 -7.25
CA ASN A 173 -6.52 0.06 -8.30
C ASN A 173 -6.34 -1.44 -8.56
N ALA A 174 -5.10 -1.95 -8.50
CA ALA A 174 -4.84 -3.39 -8.60
C ALA A 174 -5.39 -4.18 -7.41
N MET A 175 -5.21 -3.65 -6.19
CA MET A 175 -5.78 -4.24 -4.97
C MET A 175 -7.30 -4.28 -5.03
N VAL A 176 -7.97 -3.28 -5.62
CA VAL A 176 -9.44 -3.30 -5.81
C VAL A 176 -9.85 -4.44 -6.73
N VAL A 177 -9.16 -4.66 -7.85
CA VAL A 177 -9.44 -5.82 -8.73
C VAL A 177 -9.28 -7.14 -7.97
N HIS A 178 -8.18 -7.29 -7.22
CA HIS A 178 -7.97 -8.50 -6.41
C HIS A 178 -9.03 -8.64 -5.30
N ALA A 179 -9.41 -7.55 -4.64
CA ALA A 179 -10.42 -7.56 -3.60
C ALA A 179 -11.78 -7.97 -4.17
N VAL A 180 -12.23 -7.41 -5.31
CA VAL A 180 -13.49 -7.83 -5.94
C VAL A 180 -13.47 -9.32 -6.28
N ILE A 181 -12.36 -9.86 -6.79
CA ILE A 181 -12.23 -11.29 -7.10
C ILE A 181 -12.27 -12.17 -5.85
N ARG A 182 -11.70 -11.72 -4.72
CA ARG A 182 -11.57 -12.55 -3.50
C ARG A 182 -12.72 -12.40 -2.51
N VAL A 183 -13.25 -11.20 -2.36
CA VAL A 183 -14.27 -10.85 -1.35
C VAL A 183 -15.58 -10.36 -1.97
N GLY A 184 -15.64 -10.12 -3.28
CA GLY A 184 -16.82 -9.60 -3.96
C GLY A 184 -16.98 -8.08 -3.89
N HIS A 185 -18.03 -7.57 -4.51
CA HIS A 185 -18.38 -6.15 -4.47
C HIS A 185 -18.98 -5.78 -3.10
N PRO A 186 -18.59 -4.65 -2.51
CA PRO A 186 -19.12 -4.26 -1.20
C PRO A 186 -20.53 -3.68 -1.32
N ALA A 187 -21.55 -4.43 -0.87
CA ALA A 187 -22.96 -4.00 -0.91
C ALA A 187 -23.40 -3.31 0.40
N GLY A 188 -22.97 -3.81 1.56
CA GLY A 188 -23.33 -3.30 2.89
C GLY A 188 -22.20 -2.63 3.65
N ALA A 189 -22.51 -2.04 4.82
CA ALA A 189 -21.51 -1.40 5.67
C ALA A 189 -20.42 -2.35 6.18
N ILE A 190 -20.79 -3.61 6.47
CA ILE A 190 -19.86 -4.66 6.89
C ILE A 190 -18.93 -5.02 5.73
N ASP A 191 -19.48 -5.28 4.54
CA ASP A 191 -18.69 -5.62 3.35
C ASP A 191 -17.73 -4.48 3.00
N ARG A 192 -18.17 -3.22 3.12
CA ARG A 192 -17.29 -2.05 2.95
C ARG A 192 -16.15 -2.03 3.95
N LYS A 193 -16.39 -2.40 5.22
CA LYS A 193 -15.31 -2.51 6.20
C LYS A 193 -14.32 -3.59 5.79
N VAL A 194 -14.80 -4.78 5.44
CA VAL A 194 -13.95 -5.90 5.00
C VAL A 194 -13.14 -5.49 3.78
N PHE A 195 -13.79 -4.93 2.77
CA PHE A 195 -13.20 -4.51 1.51
C PHE A 195 -12.16 -3.40 1.69
N PHE A 196 -12.49 -2.31 2.39
CA PHE A 196 -11.60 -1.14 2.46
C PHE A 196 -10.58 -1.19 3.60
N ASN A 197 -10.83 -1.94 4.68
CA ASN A 197 -9.97 -1.95 5.87
C ASN A 197 -9.31 -3.30 6.15
N ASP A 198 -10.00 -4.41 5.93
CA ASP A 198 -9.50 -5.75 6.28
C ASP A 198 -8.77 -6.43 5.09
N PHE A 199 -9.08 -6.04 3.84
CA PHE A 199 -8.29 -6.42 2.68
C PHE A 199 -6.97 -5.64 2.67
N GLN A 200 -5.87 -6.33 2.99
CA GLN A 200 -4.56 -5.73 3.22
C GLN A 200 -3.47 -6.43 2.42
N TYR A 201 -2.51 -5.64 1.95
CA TYR A 201 -1.23 -6.12 1.42
C TYR A 201 -0.08 -5.67 2.31
N VAL A 202 0.96 -6.49 2.39
CA VAL A 202 2.26 -6.07 2.90
C VAL A 202 3.04 -5.35 1.82
N VAL A 203 3.50 -4.13 2.12
CA VAL A 203 4.36 -3.34 1.24
C VAL A 203 5.52 -2.79 2.08
N GLY A 204 6.76 -3.11 1.71
CA GLY A 204 7.95 -2.64 2.44
C GLY A 204 7.91 -2.96 3.94
N GLY A 205 7.43 -4.16 4.28
CA GLY A 205 7.34 -4.65 5.65
C GLY A 205 6.14 -4.18 6.47
N TYR A 206 5.23 -3.36 5.92
CA TYR A 206 4.04 -2.88 6.62
C TYR A 206 2.75 -3.32 5.92
N ALA A 207 1.71 -3.61 6.69
CA ALA A 207 0.38 -3.87 6.14
C ALA A 207 -0.29 -2.56 5.68
N TYR A 208 -0.91 -2.57 4.51
CA TYR A 208 -1.66 -1.46 3.93
C TYR A 208 -3.03 -1.98 3.48
N SER A 209 -4.09 -1.38 4.01
CA SER A 209 -5.43 -1.52 3.45
C SER A 209 -5.68 -0.52 2.33
N LEU A 210 -6.76 -0.71 1.57
CA LEU A 210 -7.22 0.29 0.60
C LEU A 210 -7.40 1.66 1.27
N SER A 211 -8.06 1.71 2.44
CA SER A 211 -8.24 2.95 3.20
C SER A 211 -6.90 3.57 3.65
N ALA A 212 -5.93 2.74 4.06
CA ALA A 212 -4.60 3.20 4.43
C ALA A 212 -3.86 3.83 3.24
N ILE A 213 -3.96 3.25 2.04
CA ILE A 213 -3.35 3.83 0.84
C ILE A 213 -4.06 5.13 0.45
N LYS A 214 -5.39 5.11 0.31
CA LYS A 214 -6.17 6.28 -0.12
C LYS A 214 -6.05 7.44 0.86
N ASN A 215 -6.36 7.21 2.13
CA ASN A 215 -6.47 8.26 3.13
C ASN A 215 -5.14 8.54 3.84
N GLY A 216 -4.37 7.47 4.10
CA GLY A 216 -3.09 7.55 4.80
C GLY A 216 -1.98 8.09 3.92
N ILE A 217 -1.84 7.54 2.71
CA ILE A 217 -0.73 7.87 1.81
C ILE A 217 -1.09 8.99 0.84
N LEU A 218 -2.08 8.76 -0.03
CA LEU A 218 -2.38 9.66 -1.14
C LEU A 218 -3.01 10.99 -0.67
N ARG A 219 -3.78 10.96 0.42
CA ARG A 219 -4.42 12.15 1.02
C ARG A 219 -3.66 12.73 2.22
N ASN A 220 -2.38 12.39 2.41
CA ASN A 220 -1.55 12.90 3.52
C ASN A 220 -2.16 12.66 4.92
N ASN A 221 -2.46 11.41 5.26
CA ASN A 221 -3.04 10.99 6.53
C ASN A 221 -4.28 11.78 6.97
N ARG A 222 -5.10 12.22 6.00
CA ARG A 222 -6.38 12.87 6.25
C ARG A 222 -7.41 11.85 6.70
N ARG A 223 -8.35 12.31 7.54
CA ARG A 223 -9.47 11.46 7.97
C ARG A 223 -10.31 11.07 6.76
N GLN A 224 -10.75 9.82 6.74
CA GLN A 224 -11.79 9.40 5.81
C GLN A 224 -13.10 10.13 6.18
N PRO A 225 -13.99 10.40 5.20
CA PRO A 225 -15.29 10.98 5.48
C PRO A 225 -16.02 10.19 6.57
N TYR A 226 -16.64 10.91 7.51
CA TYR A 226 -17.39 10.33 8.64
C TYR A 226 -16.57 9.54 9.68
N SER A 227 -15.24 9.56 9.61
CA SER A 227 -14.37 8.97 10.64
C SER A 227 -13.78 9.99 11.59
N LEU A 228 -13.67 9.59 12.86
CA LEU A 228 -13.07 10.39 13.92
C LEU A 228 -11.54 10.23 13.99
N THR A 229 -11.00 9.13 13.45
CA THR A 229 -9.58 8.79 13.56
C THR A 229 -8.85 8.95 12.22
N LYS A 230 -7.56 9.30 12.31
CA LYS A 230 -6.64 9.27 11.17
C LYS A 230 -6.23 7.82 10.87
N PRO A 231 -5.93 7.47 9.61
CA PRO A 231 -5.41 6.15 9.25
C PRO A 231 -4.17 5.73 10.03
N PHE A 232 -3.24 6.67 10.26
CA PHE A 232 -1.97 6.41 10.93
C PHE A 232 -1.80 7.31 12.17
N SER A 233 -1.25 6.74 13.24
CA SER A 233 -0.84 7.46 14.46
C SER A 233 0.46 8.25 14.22
N GLY A 234 0.77 9.20 15.10
CA GLY A 234 1.93 10.09 14.94
C GLY A 234 3.30 9.41 14.86
N GLY A 235 3.48 8.23 15.48
CA GLY A 235 4.72 7.45 15.43
C GLY A 235 4.78 6.39 14.32
N ASP A 236 3.82 6.37 13.40
CA ASP A 236 3.77 5.37 12.35
C ASP A 236 4.73 5.71 11.21
N LYS A 237 5.74 4.86 10.96
CA LYS A 237 6.74 5.05 9.89
C LYS A 237 6.12 5.18 8.48
N ARG A 238 4.89 4.69 8.27
CA ARG A 238 4.18 4.88 6.99
C ARG A 238 3.87 6.36 6.69
N LEU A 239 3.96 7.26 7.68
CA LEU A 239 3.84 8.70 7.47
C LEU A 239 4.96 9.28 6.60
N GLU A 240 6.15 8.70 6.62
CA GLU A 240 7.29 9.16 5.83
C GLU A 240 7.06 8.96 4.32
N VAL A 241 6.18 8.04 3.95
CA VAL A 241 5.76 7.79 2.56
C VAL A 241 4.45 8.49 2.19
N ALA A 242 3.85 9.29 3.08
CA ALA A 242 2.66 10.06 2.74
C ALA A 242 2.97 11.20 1.74
N ILE A 243 2.06 11.44 0.79
CA ILE A 243 2.21 12.48 -0.22
C ILE A 243 1.88 13.85 0.39
N GLN A 244 2.91 14.67 0.63
CA GLN A 244 2.76 15.94 1.36
C GLN A 244 1.84 16.93 0.62
N ASN A 245 2.07 17.12 -0.68
CA ASN A 245 1.27 17.99 -1.54
C ASN A 245 0.16 17.18 -2.20
N VAL A 246 -1.01 17.12 -1.54
CA VAL A 246 -2.16 16.36 -2.04
C VAL A 246 -2.65 16.98 -3.35
N ASN A 247 -2.48 16.26 -4.45
CA ASN A 247 -3.12 16.59 -5.72
C ASN A 247 -4.59 16.13 -5.67
N PRO A 248 -5.60 17.03 -5.71
CA PRO A 248 -7.00 16.63 -5.62
C PRO A 248 -7.43 15.70 -6.76
N LEU A 249 -6.70 15.70 -7.88
CA LEU A 249 -7.03 14.88 -9.04
C LEU A 249 -6.88 13.37 -8.77
N ILE A 250 -6.19 12.97 -7.70
CA ILE A 250 -6.11 11.56 -7.28
C ILE A 250 -7.49 10.93 -7.09
N HIS A 251 -8.51 11.71 -6.71
CA HIS A 251 -9.88 11.22 -6.53
C HIS A 251 -10.51 10.70 -7.82
N PHE A 252 -10.05 11.19 -8.97
CA PHE A 252 -10.48 10.73 -10.29
C PHE A 252 -9.60 9.61 -10.84
N GLY A 253 -8.46 9.33 -10.19
CA GLY A 253 -7.58 8.20 -10.54
C GLY A 253 -7.82 6.94 -9.72
N ILE A 254 -8.60 7.04 -8.64
CA ILE A 254 -8.90 5.93 -7.72
C ILE A 254 -10.27 5.35 -8.08
N CYS A 255 -10.30 4.04 -8.39
CA CYS A 255 -11.54 3.31 -8.63
C CYS A 255 -11.92 2.49 -7.40
N ASP A 256 -13.05 2.78 -6.76
CA ASP A 256 -13.52 2.06 -5.55
C ASP A 256 -14.31 0.77 -5.88
N GLY A 257 -14.34 0.35 -7.16
CA GLY A 257 -15.10 -0.83 -7.60
C GLY A 257 -16.62 -0.66 -7.48
N THR A 258 -17.14 0.56 -7.63
CA THR A 258 -18.58 0.84 -7.64
C THR A 258 -19.00 1.46 -8.97
N PRO A 259 -20.27 1.35 -9.41
CA PRO A 259 -20.71 1.94 -10.67
C PRO A 259 -20.49 3.45 -10.79
N SER A 260 -20.49 4.18 -9.66
CA SER A 260 -20.25 5.63 -9.61
C SER A 260 -18.77 6.01 -9.50
N SER A 261 -17.86 5.04 -9.49
CA SER A 261 -16.42 5.29 -9.39
C SER A 261 -15.85 5.73 -10.74
N PRO A 262 -14.73 6.48 -10.73
CA PRO A 262 -13.96 6.69 -11.95
C PRO A 262 -13.55 5.38 -12.61
N THR A 263 -13.37 5.43 -13.94
CA THR A 263 -12.83 4.33 -14.74
C THR A 263 -11.48 3.87 -14.17
N ILE A 264 -11.31 2.55 -14.02
CA ILE A 264 -10.05 1.99 -13.53
C ILE A 264 -8.90 2.26 -14.50
N ARG A 265 -7.77 2.70 -13.95
CA ARG A 265 -6.59 3.14 -14.72
C ARG A 265 -5.29 2.74 -14.03
N PHE A 266 -4.24 2.65 -14.83
CA PHE A 266 -2.87 2.52 -14.35
C PHE A 266 -2.00 3.62 -14.95
N PHE A 267 -1.23 4.26 -14.08
CA PHE A 267 -0.54 5.51 -14.32
C PHE A 267 0.97 5.34 -14.50
N SER A 268 1.57 6.20 -15.30
CA SER A 268 3.02 6.33 -15.43
C SER A 268 3.57 7.40 -14.50
N ALA A 269 4.69 7.12 -13.82
CA ALA A 269 5.37 8.12 -13.00
C ALA A 269 5.81 9.36 -13.81
N LYS A 270 6.19 9.18 -15.09
CA LYS A 270 6.65 10.30 -15.95
C LYS A 270 5.54 11.26 -16.36
N GLY A 271 4.28 10.81 -16.37
CA GLY A 271 3.13 11.52 -16.94
C GLY A 271 1.98 11.73 -15.96
N ILE A 272 2.21 11.46 -14.66
CA ILE A 272 1.14 11.30 -13.67
C ILE A 272 0.16 12.48 -13.63
N GLU A 273 0.66 13.72 -13.67
CA GLU A 273 -0.18 14.92 -13.62
C GLU A 273 -1.09 15.04 -14.85
N ALA A 274 -0.56 14.80 -16.05
CA ALA A 274 -1.33 14.86 -17.29
C ALA A 274 -2.39 13.75 -17.34
N GLU A 275 -2.02 12.54 -16.92
CA GLU A 275 -2.93 11.38 -16.88
C GLU A 275 -4.05 11.57 -15.85
N LEU A 276 -3.74 12.13 -14.68
CA LEU A 276 -4.75 12.47 -13.66
C LEU A 276 -5.71 13.57 -14.15
N ARG A 277 -5.21 14.59 -14.87
CA ARG A 277 -6.07 15.62 -15.51
C ARG A 277 -6.98 15.01 -16.56
N TYR A 278 -6.46 14.08 -17.35
CA TYR A 278 -7.27 13.36 -18.33
C TYR A 278 -8.37 12.53 -17.65
N ALA A 279 -8.02 11.77 -16.61
CA ALA A 279 -8.99 11.00 -15.83
C ALA A 279 -10.09 11.87 -15.22
N ALA A 280 -9.73 13.05 -14.71
CA ALA A 280 -10.71 14.02 -14.21
C ALA A 280 -11.65 14.55 -15.30
N ARG A 281 -11.11 14.91 -16.47
CA ARG A 281 -11.93 15.39 -17.60
C ARG A 281 -12.91 14.33 -18.07
N GLU A 282 -12.45 13.09 -18.22
CA GLU A 282 -13.31 11.97 -18.60
C GLU A 282 -14.42 11.77 -17.56
N PHE A 283 -14.08 11.76 -16.27
CA PHE A 283 -15.06 11.58 -15.20
C PHE A 283 -16.20 12.61 -15.27
N PHE A 284 -15.89 13.89 -15.52
CA PHE A 284 -16.93 14.92 -15.64
C PHE A 284 -17.72 14.82 -16.96
N HIS A 285 -17.07 14.45 -18.05
CA HIS A 285 -17.74 14.19 -19.33
C HIS A 285 -18.76 13.05 -19.21
N ASP A 286 -18.45 12.04 -18.39
CA ASP A 286 -19.17 10.77 -18.31
C ASP A 286 -20.22 10.71 -17.19
N GLY A 287 -20.77 11.87 -16.79
CA GLY A 287 -21.84 11.96 -15.78
C GLY A 287 -21.37 12.39 -14.39
N GLY A 288 -20.11 12.81 -14.24
CA GLY A 288 -19.62 13.43 -13.01
C GLY A 288 -20.25 14.81 -12.73
N VAL A 289 -20.88 15.42 -13.73
CA VAL A 289 -21.68 16.65 -13.65
C VAL A 289 -22.96 16.53 -14.48
N GLU A 290 -24.08 16.97 -13.90
CA GLU A 290 -25.37 17.08 -14.60
C GLU A 290 -25.85 18.53 -14.50
N VAL A 291 -26.32 19.10 -15.61
CA VAL A 291 -26.80 20.49 -15.68
C VAL A 291 -28.28 20.48 -15.98
N ASP A 292 -29.07 20.96 -15.02
CA ASP A 292 -30.49 21.23 -15.20
C ASP A 292 -30.65 22.70 -15.63
N LEU A 293 -30.86 22.91 -16.93
CA LEU A 293 -30.97 24.24 -17.53
C LEU A 293 -32.28 24.94 -17.15
N GLU A 294 -33.36 24.20 -16.92
CA GLU A 294 -34.67 24.75 -16.55
C GLU A 294 -34.62 25.35 -15.15
N LYS A 295 -34.03 24.61 -14.20
CA LYS A 295 -33.86 25.06 -12.81
C LYS A 295 -32.61 25.89 -12.60
N ARG A 296 -31.73 26.00 -13.60
CA ARG A 296 -30.41 26.65 -13.53
C ARG A 296 -29.54 26.05 -12.40
N THR A 297 -29.60 24.73 -12.23
CA THR A 297 -28.87 24.01 -11.18
C THR A 297 -27.84 23.06 -11.77
N VAL A 298 -26.67 22.97 -11.11
CA VAL A 298 -25.61 22.03 -11.47
C VAL A 298 -25.47 21.00 -10.36
N HIS A 299 -25.63 19.73 -10.70
CA HIS A 299 -25.41 18.59 -9.82
C HIS A 299 -24.02 18.02 -10.05
N LEU A 300 -23.26 17.82 -8.97
CA LEU A 300 -21.92 17.24 -9.02
C LEU A 300 -21.92 15.89 -8.33
N ALA A 301 -21.06 14.98 -8.81
CA ALA A 301 -20.84 13.70 -8.18
C ALA A 301 -20.49 13.85 -6.69
N ARG A 302 -21.02 12.94 -5.86
CA ARG A 302 -20.87 12.96 -4.40
C ARG A 302 -19.41 12.94 -3.93
N ILE A 303 -18.48 12.47 -4.76
CA ILE A 303 -17.03 12.51 -4.48
C ILE A 303 -16.55 13.92 -4.15
N ILE A 304 -17.10 14.95 -4.81
CA ILE A 304 -16.79 16.36 -4.56
C ILE A 304 -17.26 16.78 -3.17
N LYS A 305 -18.45 16.33 -2.75
CA LYS A 305 -18.99 16.61 -1.42
C LYS A 305 -18.22 15.87 -0.32
N TRP A 306 -17.94 14.59 -0.51
CA TRP A 306 -17.26 13.75 0.48
C TRP A 306 -15.82 14.20 0.74
N TYR A 307 -15.11 14.64 -0.30
CA TYR A 307 -13.71 15.03 -0.23
C TYR A 307 -13.51 16.54 -0.47
N SER A 308 -14.50 17.36 -0.14
CA SER A 308 -14.48 18.81 -0.33
C SER A 308 -13.26 19.51 0.29
N ILE A 309 -12.70 18.97 1.38
CA ILE A 309 -11.47 19.48 2.01
C ILE A 309 -10.20 19.28 1.14
N ASP A 310 -10.24 18.38 0.17
CA ASP A 310 -9.13 18.11 -0.75
C ASP A 310 -9.21 19.01 -1.98
N PHE A 311 -10.42 19.35 -2.44
CA PHE A 311 -10.66 20.32 -3.50
C PHE A 311 -10.50 21.74 -2.92
N GLY A 312 -9.32 22.33 -3.12
CA GLY A 312 -8.79 23.48 -2.36
C GLY A 312 -9.77 24.59 -1.97
N GLN A 313 -9.52 25.21 -0.83
CA GLN A 313 -10.16 26.46 -0.42
C GLN A 313 -9.31 27.65 -0.87
N LYS A 314 -9.59 28.24 -2.04
CA LYS A 314 -9.22 29.63 -2.31
C LYS A 314 -10.38 30.36 -2.95
N LYS A 315 -10.93 31.32 -2.20
CA LYS A 315 -11.60 32.50 -2.77
C LYS A 315 -10.66 33.02 -3.87
N ARG A 316 -11.19 33.19 -5.08
CA ARG A 316 -10.60 34.12 -6.03
C ARG A 316 -10.44 35.45 -5.28
N SER A 317 -9.22 35.84 -4.98
CA SER A 317 -8.92 37.26 -4.82
C SER A 317 -9.24 37.88 -6.17
N SER A 318 -10.40 38.51 -6.25
CA SER A 318 -10.72 39.49 -7.29
C SER A 318 -9.69 40.62 -7.16
N SER A 319 -8.55 40.46 -7.81
CA SER A 319 -7.76 41.60 -8.25
C SER A 319 -8.60 42.28 -9.32
N GLY A 320 -9.30 43.34 -8.91
CA GLY A 320 -9.86 44.31 -9.85
C GLY A 320 -8.73 44.83 -10.73
N SER A 321 -9.01 44.90 -12.02
CA SER A 321 -8.31 45.72 -13.00
C SER A 321 -9.38 46.43 -13.78
#